data_AF-A0A1Q1BV54-F1
#
_entry.id   AF-A0A1Q1BV54-F1
#
_cell.length_a   1.000
_cell.length_b   1.000
_cell.length_c   1.000
_cell.angle_alpha   90.00
_cell.angle_beta   90.00
_cell.angle_gamma   90.00
#
_symmetry.space_group_name_H-M   'P 1'
#
loop_
_entity.id
_entity.type
_entity.pdbx_description
1 polymer ?
#
loop_
_entity_poly.entity_id
_entity_poly.type
_entity_poly.pdbx_seq_one_letter_code
_entity_poly.pdbx_strand_id
1 'polypeptide(L)'
;MDVVAAQTKAIAEKISDWTNIVLAYEPVWAIGTGKVSTPTQAQEVHDGLRKWLHSNVSPTVVELTRIIYGGSVNGANCKELAAQPDVDGFLVGGASLKVNRDRYNDGSIKHSLLKQSSLDLLTIETPGLK
;
A
#
# COMPACT_ATOMS: atom_id res chain seq x y z
N MET A 1 -15.23 5.18 0.62
CA MET A 1 -14.21 5.99 1.32
C MET A 1 -14.49 6.17 2.81
N ASP A 2 -15.75 6.11 3.27
CA ASP A 2 -16.10 6.45 4.66
C ASP A 2 -15.29 5.69 5.73
N VAL A 3 -15.17 4.36 5.62
CA VAL A 3 -14.41 3.55 6.57
C VAL A 3 -12.92 3.88 6.54
N VAL A 4 -12.36 4.00 5.34
CA VAL A 4 -10.95 4.37 5.10
C VAL A 4 -10.66 5.72 5.74
N ALA A 5 -11.49 6.73 5.47
CA ALA A 5 -11.33 8.07 6.01
C ALA A 5 -11.42 8.11 7.54
N ALA A 6 -12.34 7.32 8.13
CA ALA A 6 -12.46 7.21 9.59
C ALA A 6 -11.19 6.61 10.22
N GLN A 7 -10.61 5.57 9.62
CA GLN A 7 -9.36 4.97 10.07
C GLN A 7 -8.16 5.93 9.91
N THR A 8 -8.03 6.60 8.75
CA THR A 8 -6.97 7.59 8.53
C THR A 8 -7.07 8.76 9.50
N LYS A 9 -8.29 9.21 9.82
CA LYS A 9 -8.54 10.24 10.84
C LYS A 9 -8.03 9.80 12.20
N ALA A 10 -8.39 8.59 12.65
CA ALA A 10 -7.97 8.07 13.94
C ALA A 10 -6.43 7.99 14.07
N ILE A 11 -5.74 7.65 12.98
CA ILE A 11 -4.28 7.71 12.90
C ILE A 11 -3.78 9.15 13.03
N ALA A 12 -4.30 10.07 12.20
CA ALA A 12 -3.85 11.46 12.15
C ALA A 12 -4.04 12.22 13.47
N GLU A 13 -5.01 11.82 14.30
CA GLU A 13 -5.21 12.36 15.65
C GLU A 13 -4.16 11.89 16.67
N LYS A 14 -3.39 10.83 16.35
CA LYS A 14 -2.40 10.22 17.24
C LYS A 14 -0.95 10.51 16.85
N ILE A 15 -0.72 10.91 15.61
CA ILE A 15 0.64 11.19 15.10
C ILE A 15 0.74 12.62 14.60
N SER A 16 1.85 13.27 14.92
CA SER A 16 2.18 14.61 14.41
C SER A 16 3.30 14.59 13.36
N ASP A 17 4.14 13.56 13.36
CA ASP A 17 5.23 13.36 12.41
C ASP A 17 4.90 12.23 11.44
N TRP A 18 4.92 12.57 10.14
CA TRP A 18 4.61 11.65 9.04
C TRP A 18 5.85 11.19 8.26
N THR A 19 7.05 11.67 8.63
CA THR A 19 8.29 11.43 7.86
C THR A 19 8.66 9.96 7.73
N ASN A 20 8.27 9.13 8.69
CA ASN A 20 8.56 7.69 8.71
C ASN A 20 7.30 6.82 8.57
N ILE A 21 6.19 7.38 8.07
CA ILE A 21 4.93 6.67 7.91
C ILE A 21 4.77 6.15 6.48
N VAL A 22 4.29 4.90 6.37
CA VAL A 22 3.76 4.34 5.13
C VAL A 22 2.34 3.88 5.38
N LEU A 23 1.42 4.28 4.51
CA LEU A 23 0.03 3.81 4.54
C LEU A 23 -0.12 2.61 3.61
N ALA A 24 -0.58 1.48 4.14
CA ALA A 24 -0.97 0.32 3.34
C ALA A 24 -2.51 0.24 3.24
N TYR A 25 -3.04 0.33 2.03
CA TYR A 25 -4.46 0.07 1.79
C TYR A 25 -4.71 -1.42 1.51
N GLU A 26 -5.51 -2.06 2.36
CA GLU A 26 -5.94 -3.44 2.20
C GLU A 26 -7.42 -3.53 1.80
N PRO A 27 -7.75 -3.97 0.56
CA PRO A 27 -9.11 -4.24 0.15
C PRO A 27 -9.61 -5.55 0.76
N VAL A 28 -9.92 -5.55 2.08
CA VAL A 28 -10.30 -6.76 2.84
C VAL A 28 -11.48 -7.50 2.22
N TRP A 29 -12.39 -6.77 1.58
CA TRP A 29 -13.50 -7.34 0.81
C TRP A 29 -13.09 -8.28 -0.35
N ALA A 30 -11.86 -8.16 -0.85
CA ALA A 30 -11.27 -9.00 -1.90
C ALA A 30 -10.36 -10.12 -1.34
N ILE A 31 -10.03 -10.10 -0.05
CA ILE A 31 -9.11 -11.08 0.55
C ILE A 31 -9.87 -12.36 0.89
N GLY A 32 -9.48 -13.48 0.27
CA GLY A 32 -10.07 -14.80 0.55
C GLY A 32 -11.50 -15.01 0.01
N THR A 33 -12.04 -14.06 -0.75
CA THR A 33 -13.43 -14.10 -1.25
C THR A 33 -13.56 -14.58 -2.70
N GLY A 34 -12.44 -14.81 -3.39
CA GLY A 34 -12.41 -15.09 -4.83
C GLY A 34 -12.69 -13.87 -5.72
N LYS A 35 -13.00 -12.71 -5.13
CA LYS A 35 -13.07 -11.41 -5.83
C LYS A 35 -11.68 -10.79 -5.88
N VAL A 36 -11.38 -10.06 -6.95
CA VAL A 36 -10.09 -9.39 -7.14
C VAL A 36 -10.35 -7.90 -7.25
N SER A 37 -9.67 -7.10 -6.43
CA SER A 37 -9.65 -5.64 -6.61
C SER A 37 -8.89 -5.31 -7.89
N THR A 38 -9.55 -4.61 -8.81
CA THR A 38 -8.93 -4.19 -10.07
C THR A 38 -7.92 -3.04 -9.83
N PRO A 39 -6.99 -2.78 -10.75
CA PRO A 39 -6.08 -1.63 -10.65
C PRO A 39 -6.83 -0.31 -10.52
N THR A 40 -7.92 -0.11 -11.25
CA THR A 40 -8.76 1.08 -11.15
C THR A 40 -9.39 1.23 -9.76
N GLN A 41 -9.90 0.14 -9.17
CA GLN A 41 -10.46 0.17 -7.82
C GLN A 41 -9.40 0.47 -6.75
N ALA A 42 -8.16 -0.02 -6.94
CA ALA A 42 -7.05 0.34 -6.06
C ALA A 42 -6.72 1.84 -6.19
N GLN A 43 -6.62 2.34 -7.41
CA GLN A 43 -6.35 3.74 -7.72
C GLN A 43 -7.42 4.67 -7.13
N GLU A 44 -8.69 4.33 -7.24
CA GLU A 44 -9.80 5.12 -6.67
C GLU A 44 -9.64 5.36 -5.16
N VAL A 45 -9.21 4.34 -4.41
CA VAL A 45 -9.02 4.47 -2.96
C VAL A 45 -7.72 5.21 -2.63
N HIS A 46 -6.65 4.98 -3.38
CA HIS A 46 -5.38 5.69 -3.20
C HIS A 46 -5.52 7.20 -3.48
N ASP A 47 -6.16 7.59 -4.59
CA ASP A 47 -6.51 8.98 -4.89
C ASP A 47 -7.42 9.58 -3.80
N GLY A 48 -8.40 8.81 -3.32
CA GLY A 48 -9.25 9.21 -2.19
C GLY A 48 -8.44 9.50 -0.91
N LEU A 49 -7.46 8.66 -0.58
CA LEU A 49 -6.55 8.86 0.55
C LEU A 49 -5.66 10.09 0.36
N ARG A 50 -5.10 10.30 -0.84
CA ARG A 50 -4.30 11.49 -1.18
C ARG A 50 -5.09 12.77 -0.95
N LYS A 51 -6.32 12.83 -1.47
CA LYS A 51 -7.24 13.96 -1.29
C LYS A 51 -7.61 14.17 0.17
N TRP A 52 -7.80 13.08 0.92
CA TRP A 52 -8.09 13.16 2.35
C TRP A 52 -6.90 13.76 3.13
N LEU A 53 -5.68 13.27 2.91
CA LEU A 53 -4.45 13.79 3.53
C LEU A 53 -4.23 15.27 3.19
N HIS A 54 -4.45 15.64 1.93
CA HIS A 54 -4.35 17.03 1.48
C HIS A 54 -5.28 17.95 2.27
N SER A 55 -6.53 17.53 2.44
CA SER A 55 -7.59 18.35 3.03
C SER A 55 -7.55 18.37 4.57
N ASN A 56 -7.03 17.33 5.20
CA ASN A 56 -7.16 17.13 6.66
C ASN A 56 -5.82 17.16 7.41
N VAL A 57 -4.68 17.02 6.71
CA VAL A 57 -3.36 17.02 7.35
C VAL A 57 -2.50 18.16 6.83
N SER A 58 -1.93 18.05 5.62
CA SER A 58 -1.27 19.15 4.91
C SER A 58 -0.82 18.70 3.51
N PRO A 59 -0.59 19.64 2.57
CA PRO A 59 0.05 19.33 1.28
C PRO A 59 1.42 18.68 1.43
N THR A 60 2.23 19.09 2.41
CA THR A 60 3.55 18.49 2.65
C THR A 60 3.46 17.00 3.02
N VAL A 61 2.47 16.61 3.84
CA VAL A 61 2.27 15.20 4.20
C VAL A 61 1.86 14.35 3.00
N VAL A 62 1.11 14.92 2.05
CA VAL A 62 0.73 14.22 0.82
C VAL A 62 1.97 13.84 0.02
N GLU A 63 2.92 14.75 -0.17
CA GLU A 63 4.14 14.48 -0.93
C GLU A 63 5.09 13.51 -0.23
N LEU A 64 5.12 13.51 1.10
CA LEU A 64 6.02 12.65 1.90
C LEU A 64 5.50 11.22 2.06
N THR A 65 4.19 11.07 2.22
CA THR A 65 3.59 9.77 2.59
C THR A 65 3.57 8.85 1.38
N ARG A 66 4.10 7.64 1.50
CA ARG A 66 3.88 6.59 0.50
C ARG A 66 2.59 5.85 0.82
N ILE A 67 1.75 5.65 -0.19
CA ILE A 67 0.52 4.86 -0.10
C ILE A 67 0.70 3.61 -0.95
N ILE A 68 0.87 2.47 -0.28
CA ILE A 68 1.14 1.19 -0.91
C ILE A 68 -0.11 0.32 -0.93
N TYR A 69 -0.24 -0.50 -1.96
CA TYR A 69 -1.35 -1.43 -2.11
C TYR A 69 -1.03 -2.75 -1.39
N GLY A 70 -1.89 -3.14 -0.45
CA GLY A 70 -1.76 -4.35 0.37
C GLY A 70 -2.69 -5.50 -0.02
N GLY A 71 -3.43 -5.38 -1.13
CA GLY A 71 -4.22 -6.50 -1.64
C GLY A 71 -3.38 -7.60 -2.29
N SER A 72 -4.03 -8.52 -3.02
CA SER A 72 -3.34 -9.63 -3.68
C SER A 72 -2.42 -9.17 -4.82
N VAL A 73 -1.13 -9.05 -4.54
CA VAL A 73 -0.06 -8.72 -5.51
C VAL A 73 0.77 -9.95 -5.86
N ASN A 74 1.07 -10.14 -7.14
CA ASN A 74 1.98 -11.16 -7.65
C ASN A 74 2.68 -10.70 -8.93
N GLY A 75 3.56 -11.53 -9.48
CA GLY A 75 4.33 -11.19 -10.69
C GLY A 75 3.50 -10.96 -11.96
N ALA A 76 2.27 -11.47 -12.02
CA ALA A 76 1.40 -11.31 -13.18
C ALA A 76 0.65 -9.97 -13.18
N ASN A 77 0.34 -9.40 -12.01
CA ASN A 77 -0.47 -8.18 -11.90
C ASN A 77 0.29 -6.94 -11.40
N CYS A 78 1.49 -7.10 -10.84
CA CYS A 78 2.21 -5.99 -10.21
C CYS A 78 2.52 -4.83 -11.16
N LYS A 79 2.74 -5.11 -12.45
CA LYS A 79 3.01 -4.06 -13.47
C LYS A 79 1.80 -3.17 -13.71
N GLU A 80 0.61 -3.75 -13.80
CA GLU A 80 -0.64 -3.01 -14.04
C GLU A 80 -1.04 -2.17 -12.81
N LEU A 81 -0.82 -2.72 -11.62
CA LEU A 81 -1.03 -2.01 -10.37
C LEU A 81 -0.02 -0.87 -10.18
N ALA A 82 1.26 -1.10 -10.50
CA ALA A 82 2.31 -0.07 -10.40
C ALA A 82 2.17 1.04 -11.46
N ALA A 83 1.36 0.82 -12.49
CA ALA A 83 1.05 1.85 -13.49
C ALA A 83 -0.02 2.85 -13.01
N GLN A 84 -0.67 2.59 -11.85
CA GLN A 84 -1.64 3.50 -11.28
C GLN A 84 -0.93 4.69 -10.61
N PRO A 85 -1.36 5.94 -10.88
CA PRO A 85 -0.62 7.15 -10.46
C PRO A 85 -0.32 7.26 -8.97
N ASP A 86 -1.22 6.78 -8.10
CA ASP A 86 -1.11 6.96 -6.65
C ASP A 86 -0.73 5.67 -5.90
N VAL A 87 -0.31 4.63 -6.62
CA VAL A 87 0.18 3.37 -6.04
C VAL A 87 1.71 3.40 -5.95
N ASP A 88 2.23 3.71 -4.77
CA ASP A 88 3.67 3.94 -4.56
C ASP A 88 4.48 2.67 -4.25
N GLY A 89 3.82 1.51 -4.29
CA GLY A 89 4.44 0.23 -3.96
C GLY A 89 3.45 -0.79 -3.43
N PHE A 90 3.98 -1.85 -2.83
CA PHE A 90 3.20 -3.02 -2.43
C PHE A 90 3.59 -3.54 -1.05
N LEU A 91 2.58 -3.91 -0.27
CA LEU A 91 2.75 -4.80 0.88
C LEU A 91 2.44 -6.23 0.42
N VAL A 92 3.47 -6.97 0.02
CA VAL A 92 3.29 -8.26 -0.66
C VAL A 92 3.11 -9.40 0.36
N GLY A 93 1.92 -10.01 0.36
CA GLY A 93 1.59 -11.21 1.13
C GLY A 93 2.26 -12.49 0.60
N GLY A 94 1.51 -13.57 0.39
CA GLY A 94 2.10 -14.90 0.11
C GLY A 94 3.06 -15.00 -1.09
N ALA A 95 3.03 -14.07 -2.04
CA ALA A 95 4.02 -14.01 -3.12
C ALA A 95 5.44 -13.63 -2.64
N SER A 96 5.57 -12.94 -1.49
CA SER A 96 6.88 -12.57 -0.91
C SER A 96 7.67 -13.77 -0.39
N LEU A 97 6.99 -14.88 -0.08
CA LEU A 97 7.59 -16.13 0.38
C LEU A 97 8.12 -17.01 -0.77
N LYS A 98 7.82 -16.65 -2.02
CA LYS A 98 8.27 -17.40 -3.20
C LYS A 98 9.64 -16.91 -3.63
N VAL A 99 10.68 -17.60 -3.19
CA VAL A 99 12.05 -17.36 -3.67
C VAL A 99 12.14 -17.74 -5.14
N ASN A 100 12.40 -16.76 -6.01
CA ASN A 100 12.68 -17.04 -7.41
C ASN A 100 14.12 -17.57 -7.54
N ARG A 101 14.28 -18.89 -7.55
CA ARG A 101 15.59 -19.58 -7.62
C ARG A 101 16.42 -19.17 -8.84
N ASP A 102 15.77 -18.73 -9.92
CA ASP A 102 16.46 -18.41 -11.17
C ASP A 102 17.24 -17.08 -11.11
N ARG A 103 16.86 -16.15 -10.22
CA ARG A 103 17.61 -14.88 -10.01
C ARG A 103 18.82 -15.02 -9.09
N TYR A 104 18.99 -16.16 -8.42
CA TYR A 104 20.13 -16.39 -7.53
C TYR A 104 21.39 -16.84 -8.27
N ASN A 105 21.25 -17.36 -9.50
CA ASN A 105 22.35 -17.99 -10.24
C ASN A 105 23.06 -17.08 -11.25
N ASP A 106 22.59 -15.84 -11.50
CA ASP A 106 23.23 -14.94 -12.47
C ASP A 106 24.32 -14.03 -11.85
N GLY A 107 24.55 -14.13 -10.54
CA GLY A 107 25.57 -13.34 -9.83
C GLY A 107 25.30 -11.83 -9.78
N SER A 108 24.15 -11.35 -10.26
CA SER A 108 23.81 -9.92 -10.34
C SER A 108 23.17 -9.37 -9.07
N ILE A 109 22.56 -10.22 -8.24
CA ILE A 109 21.96 -9.81 -6.98
C ILE A 109 23.00 -9.90 -5.85
N LYS A 110 23.75 -8.82 -5.66
CA LYS A 110 24.42 -8.58 -4.37
C LYS A 110 23.33 -8.49 -3.32
N HIS A 111 23.44 -9.32 -2.29
CA HIS A 111 22.57 -9.37 -1.12
C HIS A 111 22.63 -8.03 -0.38
N SER A 112 21.97 -6.99 -0.90
CA SER A 112 21.68 -5.81 -0.11
C SER A 112 20.52 -6.23 0.79
N LEU A 113 20.89 -6.66 2.00
CA LEU A 113 20.03 -6.54 3.15
C LEU A 113 19.53 -5.11 3.12
N LEU A 114 18.29 -4.91 2.65
CA LEU A 114 17.54 -3.69 2.89
C LEU A 114 17.54 -3.56 4.42
N LYS A 115 18.39 -2.67 4.94
CA LYS A 115 18.20 -2.12 6.29
C LYS A 115 16.76 -1.62 6.27
N GLN A 116 15.87 -2.35 6.95
CA GLN A 116 14.59 -1.80 7.35
C GLN A 116 14.94 -0.58 8.21
N SER A 117 14.90 0.60 7.60
CA SER A 117 14.74 1.82 8.37
C SER A 117 13.47 1.65 9.21
N SER A 118 13.45 2.28 10.38
CA SER A 118 12.34 2.29 11.35
C SER A 118 11.11 2.99 10.76
N LEU A 119 10.51 2.40 9.73
CA LEU A 119 9.29 2.84 9.10
C LEU A 119 8.12 2.21 9.85
N ASP A 120 7.21 3.04 10.34
CA ASP A 120 5.98 2.58 10.94
C ASP A 120 4.97 2.34 9.81
N LEU A 121 4.55 1.07 9.67
CA LEU A 121 3.55 0.65 8.71
C LEU A 121 2.17 0.76 9.35
N LEU A 122 1.32 1.61 8.78
CA LEU A 122 -0.05 1.77 9.21
C LEU A 122 -0.99 1.20 8.16
N THR A 123 -1.93 0.38 8.61
CA THR A 123 -2.81 -0.40 7.73
C THR A 123 -4.21 0.20 7.75
N ILE A 124 -4.80 0.38 6.56
CA ILE A 124 -6.14 0.94 6.37
C ILE A 124 -6.96 -0.06 5.56
N GLU A 125 -8.13 -0.43 6.06
CA GLU A 125 -8.95 -1.53 5.56
C GLU A 125 -10.32 -1.05 5.07
N THR A 126 -10.82 -1.63 3.97
CA THR A 126 -12.23 -1.50 3.57
C THR A 126 -13.01 -2.77 3.88
N PRO A 127 -14.02 -2.75 4.77
CA PRO A 127 -14.89 -3.89 4.98
C PRO A 127 -15.77 -4.13 3.74
N GLY A 128 -16.19 -5.39 3.56
CA GLY A 128 -17.08 -5.81 2.47
C GLY A 128 -18.36 -4.97 2.40
N LEU A 129 -18.68 -4.50 1.18
CA LEU A 129 -20.04 -4.12 0.82
C LEU A 129 -20.95 -5.30 1.16
N LYS A 130 -21.78 -5.15 2.19
CA LYS A 130 -22.99 -5.97 2.36
C LYS A 130 -24.07 -5.40 1.46
#